data_AF-Q8BWP8-F1
#
_entry.id   AF-Q8BWP8-F1
#
_cell.length_a   1.000
_cell.length_b   1.000
_cell.length_c   1.000
_cell.angle_alpha   90.00
_cell.angle_beta   90.00
_cell.angle_gamma   90.00
#
_symmetry.space_group_name_H-M   'P 1'
#
loop_
_entity.id
_entity.type
_entity.pdbx_description
1 polymer ?
#
loop_
_entity_poly.entity_id
_entity_poly.type
_entity_poly.pdbx_seq_one_letter_code
_entity_poly.pdbx_strand_id
1 'polypeptide(L)'
;MQMSYAIRCAFYQLLLAALMLVAMLQLLYLSLLSGLHGQEEQEQYFEFFPPSPRSVDQVKSQLRTALASGGVLDASGDYRVYRGLLKTTMDPNDVILATHASVDNLLHLSGLLERWEGPLSVSVFAATKEEAQLATVLAYALSSHCPEMRARVAMHLVCPSRYEAAVPDPREPGEFALLRSCQEVFDKLARVAQPGINYALGTNTSYPNNLLRNLAREEANYALVIDVDMVPSEGLWRGLREMLDQSNHWDGTALVVPAFEIRRSRRMPMNKNELVQLYQVGEVRPFYYGLCTPCHAPTNYSRWVNLPEESLLRPAYVVPWRDPWEPFYVAGGKVPTFDERFRQYGFNRISQACELHVAGFNFEVLNEGFLVHKGFKEALKFHPQKEAENQRNKILYRQFKQELKARYPNSPHRC
;
A
#
# COMPACT_ATOMS: atom_id res chain seq x y z
N MET A 1 -31.13 54.78 38.70
CA MET A 1 -30.36 53.64 39.25
C MET A 1 -30.44 52.35 38.40
N GLN A 2 -31.47 52.16 37.55
CA GLN A 2 -31.63 50.94 36.73
C GLN A 2 -30.66 50.82 35.52
N MET A 3 -30.26 51.91 34.86
CA MET A 3 -29.35 51.85 33.70
C MET A 3 -27.95 51.31 34.02
N SER A 4 -27.46 51.51 35.24
CA SER A 4 -26.14 51.03 35.68
C SER A 4 -26.07 49.49 35.79
N TYR A 5 -27.18 48.84 36.13
CA TYR A 5 -27.22 47.38 36.30
C TYR A 5 -27.16 46.63 34.97
N ALA A 6 -27.84 47.14 33.93
CA ALA A 6 -27.85 46.50 32.61
C ALA A 6 -26.45 46.49 31.96
N ILE A 7 -25.72 47.61 32.05
CA ILE A 7 -24.36 47.73 31.50
C ILE A 7 -23.39 46.80 32.25
N ARG A 8 -23.50 46.69 33.57
CA ARG A 8 -22.69 45.75 34.36
C ARG A 8 -22.95 44.30 33.96
N CYS A 9 -24.21 43.93 33.74
CA CYS A 9 -24.57 42.56 33.35
C CYS A 9 -24.00 42.18 31.97
N ALA A 10 -24.09 43.08 30.99
CA ALA A 10 -23.53 42.88 29.66
C ALA A 10 -21.99 42.72 29.70
N PHE A 11 -21.29 43.54 30.49
CA PHE A 11 -19.84 43.44 30.65
C PHE A 11 -19.42 42.10 31.27
N TYR A 12 -20.14 41.63 32.30
CA TYR A 12 -19.88 40.32 32.91
C TYR A 12 -20.08 39.17 31.93
N GLN A 13 -21.14 39.20 31.11
CA GLN A 13 -21.38 38.18 30.10
C GLN A 13 -20.28 38.15 29.02
N LEU A 14 -19.82 39.32 28.58
CA LEU A 14 -18.74 39.44 27.60
C LEU A 14 -17.40 38.94 28.16
N LEU A 15 -17.10 39.28 29.41
CA LEU A 15 -15.91 38.78 30.12
C LEU A 15 -15.94 37.26 30.28
N LEU A 16 -17.10 36.70 30.66
CA LEU A 16 -17.26 35.25 30.83
C LEU A 16 -17.10 34.50 29.50
N ALA A 17 -17.68 35.04 28.42
CA ALA A 17 -17.53 34.48 27.07
C ALA A 17 -16.07 34.53 26.59
N ALA A 18 -15.36 35.64 26.85
CA ALA A 18 -13.93 35.76 26.53
C ALA A 18 -13.07 34.76 27.32
N LEU A 19 -13.33 34.58 28.62
CA LEU A 19 -12.61 33.60 29.45
C LEU A 19 -12.87 32.16 28.99
N MET A 20 -14.12 31.82 28.63
CA MET A 20 -14.47 30.51 28.07
C MET A 20 -13.76 30.25 26.74
N LEU A 21 -13.67 31.26 25.87
CA LEU A 21 -12.96 31.16 24.61
C LEU A 21 -11.45 30.92 24.82
N VAL A 22 -10.83 31.65 25.74
CA VAL A 22 -9.40 31.48 26.09
C VAL A 22 -9.15 30.07 26.66
N ALA A 23 -10.00 29.59 27.57
CA ALA A 23 -9.88 28.25 28.12
C ALA A 23 -10.01 27.16 27.03
N MET A 24 -10.94 27.34 26.09
CA MET A 24 -11.14 26.42 24.97
C MET A 24 -9.92 26.42 24.04
N LEU A 25 -9.35 27.59 23.73
CA LEU A 25 -8.12 27.71 22.94
C LEU A 25 -6.90 27.09 23.65
N GLN A 26 -6.78 27.26 24.97
CA GLN A 26 -5.71 26.63 25.75
C GLN A 26 -5.82 25.11 25.77
N LEU A 27 -7.03 24.56 25.90
CA LEU A 27 -7.26 23.11 25.81
C LEU A 27 -6.91 22.57 24.42
N LEU A 28 -7.26 23.31 23.37
CA LEU A 28 -6.93 22.95 21.99
C LEU A 28 -5.42 22.98 21.75
N TYR A 29 -4.72 24.01 22.26
CA TYR A 29 -3.26 24.11 22.20
C TYR A 29 -2.55 22.99 22.97
N LEU A 30 -2.99 22.68 24.19
CA LEU A 30 -2.45 21.57 24.99
C LEU A 30 -2.70 20.22 24.32
N SER A 31 -3.89 20.00 23.73
CA SER A 31 -4.19 18.80 22.97
C SER A 31 -3.26 18.64 21.77
N LEU A 32 -2.99 19.72 21.03
CA LEU A 32 -2.07 19.72 19.89
C LEU A 32 -0.62 19.45 20.34
N LEU A 33 -0.16 20.10 21.41
CA LEU A 33 1.17 19.90 21.98
C LEU A 33 1.39 18.47 22.50
N SER A 34 0.41 17.91 23.21
CA SER A 34 0.47 16.53 23.70
C SER A 34 0.57 15.51 22.57
N GLY A 35 -0.05 15.80 21.42
CA GLY A 35 0.06 14.98 20.22
C GLY A 35 1.47 15.03 19.63
N LEU A 36 2.07 16.22 19.57
CA LEU A 36 3.41 16.43 18.99
C LEU A 36 4.55 15.92 19.88
N HIS A 37 4.57 16.29 21.17
CA HIS A 37 5.59 15.78 22.11
C HIS A 37 5.52 14.26 22.25
N GLY A 38 4.30 13.69 22.22
CA GLY A 38 4.13 12.24 22.25
C GLY A 38 4.73 11.51 21.04
N GLN A 39 4.87 12.18 19.89
CA GLN A 39 5.53 11.62 18.71
C GLN A 39 7.06 11.73 18.80
N GLU A 40 7.59 12.90 19.17
CA GLU A 40 9.05 13.11 19.30
C GLU A 40 9.68 12.26 20.43
N GLU A 41 9.03 12.17 21.60
CA GLU A 41 9.51 11.31 22.69
C GLU A 41 9.47 9.83 22.31
N GLN A 42 8.47 9.41 21.51
CA GLN A 42 8.39 8.04 21.00
C GLN A 42 9.58 7.75 20.07
N GLU A 43 9.87 8.63 19.11
CA GLU A 43 11.00 8.48 18.20
C GLU A 43 12.34 8.36 18.94
N GLN A 44 12.59 9.21 19.95
CA GLN A 44 13.80 9.13 20.77
C GLN A 44 13.88 7.85 21.62
N TYR A 45 12.77 7.38 22.20
CA TYR A 45 12.76 6.12 22.97
C TYR A 45 13.04 4.89 22.10
N PHE A 46 12.59 4.90 20.83
CA PHE A 46 12.77 3.80 19.89
C PHE A 46 14.23 3.57 19.51
N GLU A 47 15.05 4.63 19.43
CA GLU A 47 16.47 4.53 19.08
C GLU A 47 17.26 3.71 20.12
N PHE A 48 16.87 3.79 21.41
CA PHE A 48 17.59 3.13 22.50
C PHE A 48 17.02 1.75 22.88
N PHE A 49 15.73 1.49 22.63
CA PHE A 49 15.07 0.25 23.03
C PHE A 49 14.12 -0.27 21.92
N PRO A 50 14.59 -1.12 21.00
CA PRO A 50 13.70 -1.75 20.03
C PRO A 50 12.62 -2.54 20.78
N PRO A 51 11.33 -2.35 20.47
CA PRO A 51 10.25 -2.90 21.28
C PRO A 51 10.21 -4.43 21.19
N SER A 52 9.90 -5.07 22.33
CA SER A 52 9.51 -6.48 22.35
C SER A 52 8.32 -6.72 21.40
N PRO A 53 8.21 -7.90 20.75
CA PRO A 53 7.06 -8.24 19.92
C PRO A 53 5.76 -7.95 20.67
N ARG A 54 4.86 -7.16 20.06
CA ARG A 54 3.63 -6.70 20.71
C ARG A 54 2.80 -7.87 21.22
N SER A 55 2.32 -7.76 22.45
CA SER A 55 1.35 -8.68 23.01
C SER A 55 0.05 -8.65 22.21
N VAL A 56 -0.68 -9.76 22.23
CA VAL A 56 -2.00 -9.86 21.59
C VAL A 56 -2.96 -8.78 22.12
N ASP A 57 -2.90 -8.46 23.42
CA ASP A 57 -3.78 -7.47 24.03
C ASP A 57 -3.50 -6.03 23.58
N GLN A 58 -2.23 -5.67 23.39
CA GLN A 58 -1.86 -4.37 22.82
C GLN A 58 -2.45 -4.21 21.41
N VAL A 59 -2.34 -5.25 20.57
CA VAL A 59 -2.87 -5.21 19.21
C VAL A 59 -4.40 -5.11 19.21
N LYS A 60 -5.08 -5.81 20.13
CA LYS A 60 -6.53 -5.70 20.29
C LYS A 60 -6.97 -4.30 20.72
N SER A 61 -6.27 -3.69 21.68
CA SER A 61 -6.56 -2.32 22.13
C SER A 61 -6.40 -1.32 20.98
N GLN A 62 -5.34 -1.48 20.19
CA GLN A 62 -5.09 -0.66 19.01
C GLN A 62 -6.20 -0.82 17.97
N LEU A 63 -6.58 -2.05 17.62
CA LEU A 63 -7.65 -2.34 16.67
C LEU A 63 -8.96 -1.65 17.11
N ARG A 64 -9.31 -1.74 18.39
CA ARG A 64 -10.47 -1.06 18.97
C ARG A 64 -10.39 0.44 18.85
N THR A 65 -9.22 1.03 19.15
CA THR A 65 -9.00 2.48 19.07
C THR A 65 -9.12 2.98 17.63
N ALA A 66 -8.51 2.27 16.68
CA ALA A 66 -8.58 2.61 15.26
C ALA A 66 -10.02 2.57 14.74
N LEU A 67 -10.81 1.55 15.13
CA LEU A 67 -12.22 1.43 14.73
C LEU A 67 -13.13 2.44 15.44
N ALA A 68 -12.89 2.73 16.72
CA ALA A 68 -13.65 3.71 17.50
C ALA A 68 -13.54 5.15 16.95
N SER A 69 -12.50 5.45 16.16
CA SER A 69 -12.38 6.73 15.47
C SER A 69 -13.50 6.98 14.44
N GLY A 70 -14.22 5.94 14.01
CA GLY A 70 -15.18 6.00 12.91
C GLY A 70 -14.52 6.17 11.54
N GLY A 71 -13.19 6.17 11.45
CA GLY A 71 -12.45 6.38 10.21
C GLY A 71 -12.58 7.82 9.66
N VAL A 72 -11.75 8.14 8.68
CA VAL A 72 -11.71 9.46 8.03
C VAL A 72 -12.11 9.31 6.57
N LEU A 73 -12.90 10.25 6.05
CA LEU A 73 -13.25 10.24 4.63
C LEU A 73 -12.04 10.61 3.77
N ASP A 74 -11.92 9.97 2.60
CA ASP A 74 -10.92 10.34 1.60
C ASP A 74 -11.23 11.70 0.96
N ALA A 75 -10.31 12.22 0.15
CA ALA A 75 -10.45 13.53 -0.49
C ALA A 75 -11.70 13.65 -1.38
N SER A 76 -12.21 12.54 -1.94
CA SER A 76 -13.44 12.53 -2.73
C SER A 76 -14.73 12.41 -1.88
N GLY A 77 -14.62 11.93 -0.64
CA GLY A 77 -15.75 11.61 0.23
C GLY A 77 -16.45 10.29 -0.12
N ASP A 78 -15.97 9.55 -1.12
CA ASP A 78 -16.55 8.28 -1.57
C ASP A 78 -16.18 7.11 -0.66
N TYR A 79 -15.05 7.22 0.05
CA TYR A 79 -14.46 6.16 0.85
C TYR A 79 -14.14 6.63 2.26
N ARG A 80 -14.20 5.69 3.20
CA ARG A 80 -13.83 5.84 4.59
C ARG A 80 -12.59 5.01 4.86
N VAL A 81 -11.61 5.61 5.52
CA VAL A 81 -10.28 5.09 5.76
C VAL A 81 -10.03 4.91 7.26
N TYR A 82 -9.72 3.69 7.66
CA TYR A 82 -9.25 3.32 8.99
C TYR A 82 -7.76 3.01 8.91
N ARG A 83 -6.93 3.95 9.40
CA ARG A 83 -5.47 3.80 9.40
C ARG A 83 -5.04 2.91 10.56
N GLY A 84 -4.08 2.02 10.30
CA GLY A 84 -3.38 1.29 11.35
C GLY A 84 -4.30 0.43 12.23
N LEU A 85 -5.19 -0.36 11.62
CA LEU A 85 -5.87 -1.46 12.31
C LEU A 85 -4.84 -2.39 12.97
N LEU A 86 -3.77 -2.68 12.21
CA LEU A 86 -2.50 -3.19 12.71
C LEU A 86 -1.44 -2.14 12.37
N LYS A 87 -0.49 -1.89 13.27
CA LYS A 87 0.63 -0.96 13.06
C LYS A 87 1.90 -1.69 13.37
N THR A 88 2.86 -1.84 12.48
CA THR A 88 4.19 -2.31 12.90
C THR A 88 5.10 -1.11 13.14
N THR A 89 6.12 -1.26 13.99
CA THR A 89 7.20 -0.27 14.05
C THR A 89 7.95 -0.30 12.74
N MET A 90 8.07 0.87 12.09
CA MET A 90 8.80 1.06 10.84
C MET A 90 10.10 1.81 11.16
N ASP A 91 11.24 1.23 10.82
CA ASP A 91 12.51 1.98 10.77
C ASP A 91 12.42 2.95 9.58
N PRO A 92 12.66 4.27 9.76
CA PRO A 92 12.62 5.25 8.67
C PRO A 92 13.59 4.96 7.52
N ASN A 93 14.64 4.18 7.75
CA ASN A 93 15.60 3.75 6.72
C ASN A 93 15.23 2.39 6.09
N ASP A 94 14.12 1.79 6.52
CA ASP A 94 13.67 0.51 5.96
C ASP A 94 13.00 0.68 4.60
N VAL A 95 12.92 -0.44 3.86
CA VAL A 95 12.13 -0.54 2.63
C VAL A 95 10.82 -1.21 2.97
N ILE A 96 9.73 -0.49 2.78
CA ILE A 96 8.38 -1.02 3.01
C ILE A 96 7.86 -1.68 1.73
N LEU A 97 7.42 -2.93 1.84
CA LEU A 97 6.61 -3.54 0.79
C LEU A 97 5.16 -3.07 0.98
N ALA A 98 4.73 -2.17 0.12
CA ALA A 98 3.39 -1.61 0.13
C ALA A 98 2.50 -2.38 -0.86
N THR A 99 1.35 -2.84 -0.39
CA THR A 99 0.40 -3.55 -1.23
C THR A 99 -1.04 -3.25 -0.84
N HIS A 100 -1.97 -3.69 -1.67
CA HIS A 100 -3.40 -3.58 -1.43
C HIS A 100 -4.11 -4.86 -1.83
N ALA A 101 -5.19 -5.18 -1.13
CA ALA A 101 -5.96 -6.39 -1.35
C ALA A 101 -7.45 -6.12 -1.12
N SER A 102 -8.32 -6.78 -1.86
CA SER A 102 -9.68 -7.00 -1.38
C SER A 102 -9.66 -8.06 -0.26
N VAL A 103 -10.74 -8.13 0.52
CA VAL A 103 -10.82 -9.04 1.68
C VAL A 103 -10.57 -10.50 1.30
N ASP A 104 -11.09 -10.95 0.15
CA ASP A 104 -10.93 -12.30 -0.39
C ASP A 104 -9.52 -12.61 -0.89
N ASN A 105 -8.69 -11.59 -1.18
CA ASN A 105 -7.32 -11.74 -1.64
C ASN A 105 -6.27 -11.70 -0.49
N LEU A 106 -6.71 -11.57 0.77
CA LEU A 106 -5.80 -11.56 1.93
C LEU A 106 -5.02 -12.87 2.13
N LEU A 107 -5.47 -13.99 1.53
CA LEU A 107 -4.73 -15.26 1.58
C LEU A 107 -3.30 -15.14 1.01
N HIS A 108 -3.09 -14.21 0.07
CA HIS A 108 -1.80 -13.99 -0.58
C HIS A 108 -0.73 -13.43 0.37
N LEU A 109 -1.14 -12.87 1.51
CA LEU A 109 -0.19 -12.41 2.54
C LEU A 109 0.70 -13.52 3.07
N SER A 110 0.24 -14.78 3.05
CA SER A 110 1.07 -15.93 3.44
C SER A 110 2.34 -16.03 2.59
N GLY A 111 2.21 -15.98 1.26
CA GLY A 111 3.35 -16.05 0.33
C GLY A 111 4.23 -14.81 0.38
N LEU A 112 3.66 -13.63 0.69
CA LEU A 112 4.46 -12.42 0.91
C LEU A 112 5.30 -12.52 2.18
N LEU A 113 4.73 -12.98 3.30
CA LEU A 113 5.44 -13.13 4.58
C LEU A 113 6.57 -14.17 4.52
N GLU A 114 6.43 -15.17 3.65
CA GLU A 114 7.47 -16.18 3.39
C GLU A 114 8.67 -15.59 2.63
N ARG A 115 8.45 -14.59 1.76
CA ARG A 115 9.44 -14.09 0.80
C ARG A 115 10.00 -12.71 1.08
N TRP A 116 9.23 -11.89 1.76
CA TRP A 116 9.62 -10.56 2.17
C TRP A 116 9.94 -10.59 3.65
N GLU A 117 11.21 -10.40 4.00
CA GLU A 117 11.69 -10.45 5.37
C GLU A 117 11.38 -9.16 6.14
N GLY A 118 11.20 -8.05 5.44
CA GLY A 118 11.00 -6.71 5.99
C GLY A 118 9.58 -6.33 6.37
N PRO A 119 9.35 -5.02 6.62
CA PRO A 119 8.03 -4.49 6.92
C PRO A 119 7.10 -4.54 5.70
N LEU A 120 5.85 -4.89 5.95
CA LEU A 120 4.77 -4.95 4.96
C LEU A 120 3.65 -3.98 5.38
N SER A 121 3.18 -3.17 4.44
CA SER A 121 2.00 -2.31 4.65
C SER A 121 0.89 -2.71 3.68
N VAL A 122 -0.28 -3.03 4.23
CA VAL A 122 -1.40 -3.60 3.47
C VAL A 122 -2.64 -2.72 3.63
N SER A 123 -3.11 -2.15 2.53
CA SER A 123 -4.41 -1.48 2.46
C SER A 123 -5.49 -2.47 2.02
N VAL A 124 -6.38 -2.84 2.93
CA VAL A 124 -7.49 -3.77 2.68
C VAL A 124 -8.71 -2.99 2.23
N PHE A 125 -9.31 -3.41 1.11
CA PHE A 125 -10.55 -2.84 0.62
C PHE A 125 -11.74 -3.77 0.86
N ALA A 126 -12.76 -3.24 1.52
CA ALA A 126 -14.04 -3.88 1.72
C ALA A 126 -15.14 -3.12 0.97
N ALA A 127 -15.73 -3.74 -0.04
CA ALA A 127 -16.74 -3.15 -0.91
C ALA A 127 -18.15 -3.16 -0.31
N THR A 128 -18.40 -4.04 0.66
CA THR A 128 -19.70 -4.17 1.35
C THR A 128 -19.54 -3.98 2.87
N LYS A 129 -20.69 -3.84 3.55
CA LYS A 129 -20.71 -3.78 5.02
C LYS A 129 -20.24 -5.09 5.63
N GLU A 130 -20.65 -6.21 5.05
CA GLU A 130 -20.30 -7.57 5.47
C GLU A 130 -18.80 -7.81 5.29
N GLU A 131 -18.21 -7.35 4.18
CA GLU A 131 -16.77 -7.40 3.95
C GLU A 131 -16.00 -6.52 4.95
N ALA A 132 -16.54 -5.34 5.32
CA ALA A 132 -15.90 -4.47 6.29
C ALA A 132 -15.86 -5.13 7.68
N GLN A 133 -16.96 -5.76 8.09
CA GLN A 133 -17.01 -6.57 9.30
C GLN A 133 -16.03 -7.75 9.23
N LEU A 134 -16.05 -8.50 8.14
CA LEU A 134 -15.13 -9.62 7.93
C LEU A 134 -13.66 -9.18 7.98
N ALA A 135 -13.30 -8.05 7.38
CA ALA A 135 -11.94 -7.52 7.41
C ALA A 135 -11.46 -7.24 8.84
N THR A 136 -12.32 -6.69 9.71
CA THR A 136 -11.97 -6.46 11.13
C THR A 136 -11.78 -7.76 11.91
N VAL A 137 -12.62 -8.76 11.64
CA VAL A 137 -12.49 -10.11 12.23
C VAL A 137 -11.20 -10.79 11.77
N LEU A 138 -10.85 -10.65 10.49
CA LEU A 138 -9.62 -11.17 9.92
C LEU A 138 -8.38 -10.49 10.49
N ALA A 139 -8.39 -9.15 10.61
CA ALA A 139 -7.30 -8.42 11.27
C ALA A 139 -7.09 -8.89 12.72
N TYR A 140 -8.19 -9.13 13.45
CA TYR A 140 -8.15 -9.67 14.81
C TYR A 140 -7.59 -11.11 14.85
N ALA A 141 -8.06 -12.00 13.97
CA ALA A 141 -7.62 -13.40 13.93
C ALA A 141 -6.15 -13.53 13.52
N LEU A 142 -5.74 -12.82 12.46
CA LEU A 142 -4.36 -12.78 11.97
C LEU A 142 -3.43 -12.26 13.06
N SER A 143 -3.77 -11.16 13.72
CA SER A 143 -2.94 -10.66 14.83
C SER A 143 -2.93 -11.60 16.04
N SER A 144 -4.03 -12.26 16.36
CA SER A 144 -4.08 -13.16 17.52
C SER A 144 -3.24 -14.43 17.32
N HIS A 145 -3.24 -15.00 16.11
CA HIS A 145 -2.68 -16.33 15.86
C HIS A 145 -1.41 -16.36 15.01
N CYS A 146 -1.07 -15.29 14.29
CA CYS A 146 0.12 -15.23 13.42
C CYS A 146 1.16 -14.25 13.98
N PRO A 147 2.25 -14.74 14.60
CA PRO A 147 3.32 -13.88 15.14
C PRO A 147 3.92 -12.94 14.08
N GLU A 148 4.19 -13.46 12.87
CA GLU A 148 4.75 -12.69 11.76
C GLU A 148 3.85 -11.52 11.33
N MET A 149 2.53 -11.74 11.31
CA MET A 149 1.57 -10.66 11.04
C MET A 149 1.67 -9.54 12.08
N ARG A 150 1.82 -9.88 13.37
CA ARG A 150 1.98 -8.87 14.43
C ARG A 150 3.32 -8.15 14.37
N ALA A 151 4.37 -8.87 13.97
CA ALA A 151 5.73 -8.37 14.00
C ALA A 151 6.07 -7.48 12.80
N ARG A 152 5.47 -7.72 11.63
CA ARG A 152 5.92 -7.10 10.38
C ARG A 152 4.84 -6.42 9.55
N VAL A 153 3.55 -6.59 9.88
CA VAL A 153 2.46 -6.09 9.03
C VAL A 153 1.74 -4.90 9.66
N ALA A 154 1.74 -3.78 8.94
CA ALA A 154 0.77 -2.70 9.09
C ALA A 154 -0.44 -2.99 8.20
N MET A 155 -1.65 -2.78 8.73
CA MET A 155 -2.90 -3.04 8.02
C MET A 155 -3.83 -1.85 8.17
N HIS A 156 -4.36 -1.40 7.04
CA HIS A 156 -5.34 -0.33 6.94
C HIS A 156 -6.61 -0.89 6.31
N LEU A 157 -7.76 -0.28 6.59
CA LEU A 157 -9.04 -0.68 6.01
C LEU A 157 -9.69 0.50 5.29
N VAL A 158 -10.15 0.26 4.07
CA VAL A 158 -10.90 1.22 3.27
C VAL A 158 -12.22 0.59 2.87
N CYS A 159 -13.32 1.31 3.04
CA CYS A 159 -14.65 0.89 2.61
C CYS A 159 -15.43 2.09 2.05
N PRO A 160 -16.54 1.89 1.32
CA PRO A 160 -17.44 2.99 0.96
C PRO A 160 -17.84 3.85 2.16
N SER A 161 -17.96 5.16 1.96
CA SER A 161 -18.20 6.16 3.02
C SER A 161 -19.47 5.90 3.85
N ARG A 162 -20.49 5.30 3.23
CA ARG A 162 -21.76 4.88 3.84
C ARG A 162 -21.64 3.73 4.85
N TYR A 163 -20.49 3.07 4.93
CA TYR A 163 -20.27 1.97 5.87
C TYR A 163 -19.30 2.40 6.97
N GLU A 164 -19.56 1.89 8.17
CA GLU A 164 -18.66 1.99 9.31
C GLU A 164 -18.21 0.58 9.69
N ALA A 165 -16.90 0.42 9.88
CA ALA A 165 -16.32 -0.81 10.37
C ALA A 165 -16.46 -0.82 11.89
N ALA A 166 -16.91 -1.93 12.44
CA ALA A 166 -17.14 -2.08 13.88
C ALA A 166 -16.12 -3.05 14.48
N VAL A 167 -15.88 -2.89 15.78
CA VAL A 167 -15.11 -3.87 16.56
C VAL A 167 -15.86 -5.22 16.51
N PRO A 168 -15.18 -6.35 16.28
CA PRO A 168 -15.80 -7.67 16.42
C PRO A 168 -16.46 -7.81 17.79
N ASP A 169 -17.75 -8.16 17.87
CA ASP A 169 -18.43 -8.36 19.16
C ASP A 169 -17.77 -9.55 19.88
N PRO A 170 -17.17 -9.36 21.07
CA PRO A 170 -16.58 -10.47 21.82
C PRO A 170 -17.60 -11.55 22.20
N ARG A 171 -18.89 -11.22 22.25
CA ARG A 171 -20.00 -12.11 22.64
C ARG A 171 -20.53 -12.93 21.47
N GLU A 172 -20.21 -12.54 20.24
CA GLU A 172 -20.44 -13.34 19.04
C GLU A 172 -19.08 -13.87 18.54
N PRO A 173 -18.51 -14.91 19.18
CA PRO A 173 -17.35 -15.58 18.64
C PRO A 173 -17.76 -16.25 17.32
N GLY A 174 -17.73 -15.49 16.23
CA GLY A 174 -17.89 -16.01 14.88
C GLY A 174 -16.84 -17.08 14.63
N GLU A 175 -16.93 -17.79 13.50
CA GLU A 175 -16.10 -18.96 13.20
C GLU A 175 -14.58 -18.73 13.39
N PHE A 176 -14.11 -17.49 13.27
CA PHE A 176 -12.72 -17.09 13.49
C PHE A 176 -12.24 -17.17 14.95
N ALA A 177 -13.12 -17.02 15.94
CA ALA A 177 -12.76 -17.11 17.36
C ALA A 177 -12.46 -18.55 17.81
N LEU A 178 -12.89 -19.55 17.03
CA LEU A 178 -12.60 -20.96 17.28
C LEU A 178 -11.23 -21.39 16.76
N LEU A 179 -10.61 -20.59 15.89
CA LEU A 179 -9.32 -20.90 15.29
C LEU A 179 -8.22 -20.85 16.36
N ARG A 180 -7.26 -21.76 16.26
CA ARG A 180 -6.21 -21.96 17.28
C ARG A 180 -4.81 -21.66 16.77
N SER A 181 -4.61 -21.72 15.45
CA SER A 181 -3.30 -21.58 14.82
C SER A 181 -3.34 -20.60 13.65
N CYS A 182 -2.17 -20.07 13.28
CA CYS A 182 -2.06 -19.22 12.09
C CYS A 182 -2.48 -19.96 10.81
N GLN A 183 -2.13 -21.25 10.71
CA GLN A 183 -2.52 -22.10 9.58
C GLN A 183 -4.04 -22.18 9.44
N GLU A 184 -4.77 -22.39 10.54
CA GLU A 184 -6.23 -22.43 10.52
C GLU A 184 -6.86 -21.12 10.03
N VAL A 185 -6.25 -19.96 10.35
CA VAL A 185 -6.69 -18.66 9.83
C VAL A 185 -6.52 -18.59 8.32
N PHE A 186 -5.36 -18.98 7.80
CA PHE A 186 -5.11 -19.00 6.35
C PHE A 186 -5.95 -20.05 5.62
N ASP A 187 -6.19 -21.22 6.21
CA ASP A 187 -7.08 -22.25 5.66
C ASP A 187 -8.53 -21.75 5.60
N LYS A 188 -8.97 -20.99 6.61
CA LYS A 188 -10.30 -20.37 6.60
C LYS A 188 -10.38 -19.26 5.55
N LEU A 189 -9.37 -18.42 5.43
CA LEU A 189 -9.24 -17.42 4.37
C LEU A 189 -9.34 -18.07 2.98
N ALA A 190 -8.65 -19.18 2.75
CA ALA A 190 -8.69 -19.90 1.48
C ALA A 190 -10.09 -20.44 1.14
N ARG A 191 -10.92 -20.77 2.13
CA ARG A 191 -12.33 -21.17 1.92
C ARG A 191 -13.28 -20.00 1.67
N VAL A 192 -12.99 -18.83 2.25
CA VAL A 192 -13.78 -17.61 2.07
C VAL A 192 -13.42 -16.90 0.76
N ALA A 193 -12.18 -17.05 0.31
CA ALA A 193 -11.73 -16.55 -0.98
C ALA A 193 -12.64 -17.09 -2.08
N GLN A 194 -13.16 -16.18 -2.92
CA GLN A 194 -13.97 -16.53 -4.09
C GLN A 194 -13.10 -16.41 -5.35
N PRO A 195 -12.31 -17.43 -5.72
CA PRO A 195 -11.56 -17.40 -6.96
C PRO A 195 -12.51 -17.39 -8.16
N GLY A 196 -12.54 -16.30 -8.93
CA GLY A 196 -13.21 -16.34 -10.22
C GLY A 196 -13.59 -15.01 -10.87
N ILE A 197 -13.84 -13.94 -10.12
CA ILE A 197 -14.28 -12.67 -10.71
C ILE A 197 -13.51 -11.48 -10.11
N ASN A 198 -12.27 -11.30 -10.57
CA ASN A 198 -11.40 -10.19 -10.16
C ASN A 198 -12.10 -8.84 -10.35
N TYR A 199 -12.14 -8.03 -9.29
CA TYR A 199 -12.62 -6.64 -9.29
C TYR A 199 -14.07 -6.42 -9.76
N ALA A 200 -14.84 -7.49 -10.02
CA ALA A 200 -16.28 -7.40 -10.11
C ALA A 200 -16.84 -7.28 -8.69
N LEU A 201 -16.71 -6.08 -8.16
CA LEU A 201 -17.50 -5.70 -7.00
C LEU A 201 -18.94 -5.79 -7.49
N GLY A 202 -19.74 -6.72 -6.98
CA GLY A 202 -21.16 -6.86 -7.33
C GLY A 202 -22.03 -5.67 -6.89
N THR A 203 -21.41 -4.49 -6.75
CA THR A 203 -21.93 -3.25 -6.21
C THR A 203 -21.55 -2.09 -7.15
N ASN A 204 -22.22 -0.96 -7.04
CA ASN A 204 -21.85 0.28 -7.76
C ASN A 204 -20.55 0.93 -7.26
N THR A 205 -19.72 0.20 -6.52
CA THR A 205 -18.48 0.71 -5.92
C THR A 205 -17.32 0.44 -6.86
N SER A 206 -16.48 1.44 -7.14
CA SER A 206 -15.22 1.22 -7.85
C SER A 206 -14.10 0.82 -6.90
N TYR A 207 -13.23 -0.10 -7.30
CA TYR A 207 -12.04 -0.44 -6.52
C TYR A 207 -11.02 0.73 -6.57
N PRO A 208 -10.65 1.35 -5.43
CA PRO A 208 -9.87 2.58 -5.41
C PRO A 208 -8.35 2.30 -5.35
N ASN A 209 -7.80 1.63 -6.37
CA ASN A 209 -6.41 1.14 -6.37
C ASN A 209 -5.38 2.18 -5.89
N ASN A 210 -5.46 3.41 -6.42
CA ASN A 210 -4.45 4.44 -6.15
C ASN A 210 -4.55 5.03 -4.74
N LEU A 211 -5.76 5.20 -4.20
CA LEU A 211 -5.96 5.53 -2.77
C LEU A 211 -5.33 4.45 -1.88
N LEU A 212 -5.54 3.18 -2.20
CA LEU A 212 -5.00 2.07 -1.42
C LEU A 212 -3.46 2.03 -1.49
N ARG A 213 -2.86 2.31 -2.65
CA ARG A 213 -1.41 2.42 -2.84
C ARG A 213 -0.82 3.58 -2.06
N ASN A 214 -1.44 4.76 -2.10
CA ASN A 214 -1.01 5.91 -1.32
C ASN A 214 -1.06 5.60 0.18
N LEU A 215 -2.18 5.04 0.65
CA LEU A 215 -2.36 4.67 2.05
C LEU A 215 -1.33 3.64 2.52
N ALA A 216 -1.02 2.63 1.71
CA ALA A 216 -0.02 1.62 2.05
C ALA A 216 1.41 2.18 2.08
N ARG A 217 1.68 3.26 1.33
CA ARG A 217 2.99 3.90 1.24
C ARG A 217 3.16 5.11 2.18
N GLU A 218 2.09 5.60 2.82
CA GLU A 218 2.04 6.89 3.51
C GLU A 218 3.19 7.12 4.52
N GLU A 219 3.59 6.09 5.27
CA GLU A 219 4.64 6.16 6.30
C GLU A 219 6.02 5.66 5.81
N ALA A 220 6.18 5.37 4.51
CA ALA A 220 7.40 4.80 3.95
C ALA A 220 8.34 5.88 3.41
N ASN A 221 9.61 5.85 3.82
CA ASN A 221 10.66 6.60 3.12
C ASN A 221 11.00 5.93 1.78
N TYR A 222 11.35 4.64 1.80
CA TYR A 222 11.48 3.82 0.60
C TYR A 222 10.34 2.80 0.54
N ALA A 223 9.69 2.69 -0.63
CA ALA A 223 8.65 1.70 -0.82
C ALA A 223 8.75 0.97 -2.15
N LEU A 224 8.52 -0.34 -2.08
CA LEU A 224 8.19 -1.18 -3.23
C LEU A 224 6.68 -1.39 -3.24
N VAL A 225 5.98 -0.79 -4.22
CA VAL A 225 4.52 -0.92 -4.33
C VAL A 225 4.18 -2.05 -5.30
N ILE A 226 3.54 -3.12 -4.82
CA ILE A 226 3.18 -4.30 -5.63
C ILE A 226 1.70 -4.68 -5.50
N ASP A 227 1.21 -5.43 -6.49
CA ASP A 227 -0.08 -6.12 -6.37
C ASP A 227 0.10 -7.31 -5.40
N VAL A 228 -0.91 -7.63 -4.58
CA VAL A 228 -0.77 -8.62 -3.48
C VAL A 228 -0.48 -10.05 -3.98
N ASP A 229 -0.80 -10.35 -5.23
CA ASP A 229 -0.57 -11.64 -5.88
C ASP A 229 0.82 -11.78 -6.54
N MET A 230 1.68 -10.77 -6.38
CA MET A 230 3.08 -10.79 -6.80
C MET A 230 3.97 -11.32 -5.69
N VAL A 231 5.00 -12.10 -6.04
CA VAL A 231 5.93 -12.70 -5.08
C VAL A 231 7.35 -12.23 -5.37
N PRO A 232 8.06 -11.61 -4.41
CA PRO A 232 9.45 -11.21 -4.60
C PRO A 232 10.43 -12.39 -4.57
N SER A 233 11.57 -12.21 -5.23
CA SER A 233 12.74 -13.09 -5.08
C SER A 233 13.22 -13.10 -3.63
N GLU A 234 13.79 -14.22 -3.19
CA GLU A 234 14.35 -14.35 -1.84
C GLU A 234 15.49 -13.35 -1.61
N GLY A 235 15.59 -12.81 -0.39
CA GLY A 235 16.64 -11.86 -0.02
C GLY A 235 16.52 -10.48 -0.67
N LEU A 236 15.46 -10.20 -1.44
CA LEU A 236 15.27 -8.89 -2.09
C LEU A 236 15.27 -7.75 -1.07
N TRP A 237 14.57 -7.92 0.04
CA TRP A 237 14.54 -6.91 1.11
C TRP A 237 15.93 -6.64 1.69
N ARG A 238 16.67 -7.70 2.04
CA ARG A 238 18.02 -7.58 2.61
C ARG A 238 18.96 -6.89 1.62
N GLY A 239 18.95 -7.31 0.36
CA GLY A 239 19.77 -6.69 -0.69
C GLY A 239 19.42 -5.22 -0.92
N LEU A 240 18.13 -4.85 -0.84
CA LEU A 240 17.71 -3.46 -0.94
C LEU A 240 18.21 -2.62 0.24
N ARG A 241 18.07 -3.11 1.48
CA ARG A 241 18.62 -2.42 2.65
C ARG A 241 20.13 -2.22 2.54
N GLU A 242 20.87 -3.29 2.28
CA GLU A 242 22.34 -3.23 2.14
C GLU A 242 22.77 -2.24 1.04
N MET A 243 22.05 -2.17 -0.08
CA MET A 243 22.34 -1.25 -1.17
C MET A 243 21.95 0.20 -0.85
N LEU A 244 20.81 0.42 -0.19
CA LEU A 244 20.35 1.76 0.17
C LEU A 244 21.23 2.38 1.27
N ASP A 245 21.70 1.58 2.22
CA ASP A 245 22.61 2.02 3.29
C ASP A 245 23.99 2.48 2.79
N GLN A 246 24.40 2.05 1.57
CA GLN A 246 25.71 2.40 1.00
C GLN A 246 25.80 3.83 0.43
N SER A 247 24.67 4.50 0.19
CA SER A 247 24.66 5.82 -0.45
C SER A 247 23.43 6.62 -0.08
N ASN A 248 23.62 7.91 0.23
CA ASN A 248 22.50 8.84 0.42
C ASN A 248 21.94 9.39 -0.92
N HIS A 249 22.45 8.95 -2.08
CA HIS A 249 22.14 9.52 -3.40
C HIS A 249 21.05 8.77 -4.18
N TRP A 250 20.06 8.19 -3.48
CA TRP A 250 18.94 7.51 -4.15
C TRP A 250 17.75 8.44 -4.44
N ASP A 251 17.81 9.69 -3.97
CA ASP A 251 16.83 10.73 -4.30
C ASP A 251 16.76 10.94 -5.81
N GLY A 252 15.55 10.85 -6.37
CA GLY A 252 15.33 10.98 -7.81
C GLY A 252 15.69 9.72 -8.62
N THR A 253 15.92 8.58 -7.97
CA THR A 253 16.14 7.29 -8.65
C THR A 253 15.03 6.31 -8.32
N ALA A 254 14.41 5.75 -9.37
CA ALA A 254 13.49 4.64 -9.29
C ALA A 254 14.23 3.35 -9.64
N LEU A 255 14.47 2.52 -8.62
CA LEU A 255 15.12 1.22 -8.73
C LEU A 255 14.10 0.20 -9.23
N VAL A 256 14.12 -0.07 -10.53
CA VAL A 256 13.16 -0.93 -11.21
C VAL A 256 13.43 -2.39 -10.87
N VAL A 257 12.38 -3.07 -10.40
CA VAL A 257 12.34 -4.51 -10.12
C VAL A 257 11.65 -5.20 -11.30
N PRO A 258 12.35 -5.99 -12.13
CA PRO A 258 11.74 -6.75 -13.22
C PRO A 258 10.63 -7.67 -12.72
N ALA A 259 9.54 -7.73 -13.49
CA ALA A 259 8.37 -8.54 -13.15
C ALA A 259 8.09 -9.58 -14.22
N PHE A 260 7.73 -10.77 -13.76
CA PHE A 260 7.47 -11.94 -14.60
C PHE A 260 6.15 -12.60 -14.23
N GLU A 261 5.71 -13.50 -15.10
CA GLU A 261 4.64 -14.45 -14.83
C GLU A 261 5.12 -15.87 -15.13
N ILE A 262 4.73 -16.82 -14.28
CA ILE A 262 5.14 -18.23 -14.35
C ILE A 262 3.94 -19.12 -14.60
N ARG A 263 4.11 -20.30 -15.22
CA ARG A 263 3.02 -21.28 -15.31
C ARG A 263 2.49 -21.71 -13.93
N ARG A 264 1.17 -21.92 -13.84
CA ARG A 264 0.50 -22.28 -12.57
C ARG A 264 1.04 -23.59 -11.96
N SER A 265 1.45 -24.55 -12.77
CA SER A 265 1.98 -25.84 -12.32
C SER A 265 3.37 -25.78 -11.67
N ARG A 266 4.10 -24.66 -11.74
CA ARG A 266 5.57 -24.65 -11.66
C ARG A 266 6.27 -24.15 -10.38
N ARG A 267 5.87 -24.38 -9.13
CA ARG A 267 6.44 -23.67 -7.92
C ARG A 267 6.77 -22.17 -8.14
N MET A 268 7.42 -21.49 -7.22
CA MET A 268 7.96 -20.15 -7.48
C MET A 268 9.49 -20.23 -7.49
N PRO A 269 10.18 -19.62 -8.47
CA PRO A 269 11.64 -19.53 -8.44
C PRO A 269 12.06 -18.67 -7.26
N MET A 270 13.14 -19.07 -6.59
CA MET A 270 13.64 -18.36 -5.41
C MET A 270 14.63 -17.26 -5.76
N ASN A 271 15.46 -17.51 -6.76
CA ASN A 271 16.54 -16.64 -7.20
C ASN A 271 16.57 -16.54 -8.74
N LYS A 272 17.44 -15.66 -9.25
CA LYS A 272 17.51 -15.36 -10.69
C LYS A 272 17.93 -16.58 -11.50
N ASN A 273 18.83 -17.40 -11.00
CA ASN A 273 19.30 -18.60 -11.69
C ASN A 273 18.13 -19.55 -11.98
N GLU A 274 17.30 -19.87 -10.98
CA GLU A 274 16.09 -20.66 -11.17
C GLU A 274 15.09 -20.01 -12.15
N LEU A 275 14.92 -18.68 -12.06
CA LEU A 275 14.02 -17.94 -12.94
C LEU A 275 14.50 -17.98 -14.40
N VAL A 276 15.79 -17.79 -14.66
CA VAL A 276 16.39 -17.80 -16.00
C VAL A 276 16.30 -19.20 -16.62
N GLN A 277 16.54 -20.26 -15.85
CA GLN A 277 16.35 -21.64 -16.32
C GLN A 277 14.90 -21.87 -16.79
N LEU A 278 13.91 -21.40 -16.01
CA LEU A 278 12.50 -21.51 -16.38
C LEU A 278 12.12 -20.60 -17.56
N TYR A 279 12.77 -19.45 -17.68
CA TYR A 279 12.59 -18.53 -18.82
C TYR A 279 13.04 -19.18 -20.13
N GLN A 280 14.21 -19.83 -20.12
CA GLN A 280 14.78 -20.51 -21.30
C GLN A 280 13.88 -21.62 -21.85
N VAL A 281 13.13 -22.30 -20.98
CA VAL A 281 12.19 -23.37 -21.37
C VAL A 281 10.76 -22.88 -21.58
N GLY A 282 10.51 -21.56 -21.57
CA GLY A 282 9.19 -20.97 -21.83
C GLY A 282 8.15 -21.19 -20.71
N GLU A 283 8.61 -21.45 -19.49
CA GLU A 283 7.79 -21.61 -18.30
C GLU A 283 7.57 -20.27 -17.55
N VAL A 284 8.47 -19.31 -17.79
CA VAL A 284 8.42 -17.94 -17.30
C VAL A 284 8.48 -16.98 -18.49
N ARG A 285 7.75 -15.87 -18.41
CA ARG A 285 7.81 -14.77 -19.39
C ARG A 285 7.62 -13.41 -18.72
N PRO A 286 7.93 -12.29 -19.39
CA PRO A 286 7.72 -10.95 -18.82
C PRO A 286 6.26 -10.73 -18.40
N PHE A 287 6.04 -9.91 -17.37
CA PHE A 287 4.69 -9.62 -16.90
C PHE A 287 3.85 -8.94 -18.00
N TYR A 288 2.56 -9.30 -18.07
CA TYR A 288 1.63 -8.85 -19.11
C TYR A 288 2.08 -9.12 -20.56
N TYR A 289 2.98 -10.10 -20.79
CA TYR A 289 3.43 -10.44 -22.15
C TYR A 289 2.27 -10.77 -23.10
N GLY A 290 1.24 -11.48 -22.63
CA GLY A 290 0.06 -11.84 -23.42
C GLY A 290 -1.01 -10.75 -23.55
N LEU A 291 -0.84 -9.60 -22.90
CA LEU A 291 -1.87 -8.56 -22.75
C LEU A 291 -1.41 -7.16 -23.18
N CYS A 292 -0.19 -6.77 -22.80
CA CYS A 292 0.41 -5.49 -23.12
C CYS A 292 1.95 -5.59 -23.07
N THR A 293 2.56 -6.14 -24.11
CA THR A 293 4.03 -6.15 -24.24
C THR A 293 4.66 -4.76 -24.08
N PRO A 294 4.11 -3.66 -24.67
CA PRO A 294 4.68 -2.32 -24.50
C PRO A 294 4.70 -1.85 -23.03
N CYS A 295 3.78 -2.32 -22.20
CA CYS A 295 3.66 -1.90 -20.80
C CYS A 295 4.84 -2.35 -19.93
N HIS A 296 5.67 -3.30 -20.39
CA HIS A 296 6.86 -3.74 -19.66
C HIS A 296 8.14 -3.78 -20.51
N ALA A 297 8.04 -3.68 -21.83
CA ALA A 297 9.19 -3.74 -22.73
C ALA A 297 10.37 -2.81 -22.36
N PRO A 298 10.19 -1.58 -21.86
CA PRO A 298 11.30 -0.69 -21.51
C PRO A 298 12.28 -1.25 -20.46
N THR A 299 11.87 -2.19 -19.61
CA THR A 299 12.74 -2.90 -18.66
C THR A 299 13.89 -3.65 -19.36
N ASN A 300 13.74 -3.98 -20.65
CA ASN A 300 14.73 -4.70 -21.45
C ASN A 300 15.09 -6.07 -20.85
N TYR A 301 14.09 -6.96 -20.76
CA TYR A 301 14.24 -8.30 -20.20
C TYR A 301 15.33 -9.13 -20.86
N SER A 302 15.53 -9.00 -22.17
CA SER A 302 16.62 -9.69 -22.88
C SER A 302 17.99 -9.28 -22.36
N ARG A 303 18.20 -8.00 -22.01
CA ARG A 303 19.44 -7.57 -21.35
C ARG A 303 19.53 -8.15 -19.94
N TRP A 304 18.45 -8.10 -19.17
CA TRP A 304 18.42 -8.55 -17.78
C TRP A 304 18.75 -10.04 -17.62
N VAL A 305 18.13 -10.92 -18.42
CA VAL A 305 18.35 -12.38 -18.33
C VAL A 305 19.76 -12.80 -18.75
N ASN A 306 20.47 -11.95 -19.50
CA ASN A 306 21.85 -12.18 -19.97
C ASN A 306 22.90 -11.46 -19.11
N LEU A 307 22.50 -10.80 -18.01
CA LEU A 307 23.46 -10.28 -17.05
C LEU A 307 24.23 -11.43 -16.40
N PRO A 308 25.53 -11.27 -16.08
CA PRO A 308 26.25 -12.25 -15.29
C PRO A 308 25.58 -12.44 -13.92
N GLU A 309 25.73 -13.65 -13.38
CA GLU A 309 25.25 -13.97 -12.03
C GLU A 309 26.11 -13.25 -10.99
N GLU A 310 25.45 -12.55 -10.08
CA GLU A 310 26.09 -11.81 -9.00
C GLU A 310 25.37 -12.09 -7.68
N SER A 311 26.09 -12.04 -6.56
CA SER A 311 25.49 -12.22 -5.23
C SER A 311 24.92 -10.92 -4.65
N LEU A 312 25.45 -9.77 -5.04
CA LEU A 312 25.07 -8.47 -4.51
C LEU A 312 24.01 -7.81 -5.38
N LEU A 313 22.96 -7.31 -4.74
CA LEU A 313 21.95 -6.49 -5.39
C LEU A 313 22.54 -5.12 -5.73
N ARG A 314 22.40 -4.69 -6.98
CA ARG A 314 22.80 -3.36 -7.44
C ARG A 314 22.00 -2.91 -8.66
N PRO A 315 22.00 -1.61 -8.98
CA PRO A 315 21.56 -1.16 -10.28
C PRO A 315 22.47 -1.75 -11.38
N ALA A 316 21.86 -2.35 -12.39
CA ALA A 316 22.56 -2.98 -13.51
C ALA A 316 22.72 -2.03 -14.69
N TYR A 317 21.65 -1.29 -15.01
CA TYR A 317 21.62 -0.36 -16.13
C TYR A 317 20.45 0.61 -16.05
N VAL A 318 20.67 1.81 -16.60
CA VAL A 318 19.65 2.84 -16.77
C VAL A 318 18.80 2.52 -18.01
N VAL A 319 17.49 2.77 -17.92
CA VAL A 319 16.57 2.69 -19.06
C VAL A 319 15.81 4.02 -19.24
N PRO A 320 15.60 4.48 -20.48
CA PRO A 320 14.74 5.63 -20.72
C PRO A 320 13.28 5.27 -20.51
N TRP A 321 12.51 6.17 -19.91
CA TRP A 321 11.07 6.04 -19.82
C TRP A 321 10.43 6.05 -21.22
N ARG A 322 9.38 5.23 -21.43
CA ARG A 322 8.56 5.22 -22.64
C ARG A 322 7.10 4.93 -22.28
N ASP A 323 6.16 5.65 -22.87
CA ASP A 323 4.72 5.34 -22.74
C ASP A 323 4.41 4.00 -23.44
N PRO A 324 3.55 3.12 -22.89
CA PRO A 324 2.81 3.19 -21.62
C PRO A 324 3.43 2.29 -20.53
N TRP A 325 4.68 2.54 -20.10
CA TRP A 325 5.38 1.65 -19.16
C TRP A 325 4.72 1.60 -17.76
N GLU A 326 4.68 0.40 -17.18
CA GLU A 326 4.20 0.09 -15.83
C GLU A 326 5.29 -0.64 -15.01
N PRO A 327 6.43 0.02 -14.69
CA PRO A 327 7.46 -0.61 -13.87
C PRO A 327 6.96 -0.84 -12.43
N PHE A 328 7.45 -1.92 -11.82
CA PHE A 328 7.56 -2.00 -10.37
C PHE A 328 8.91 -1.40 -9.97
N TYR A 329 8.93 -0.62 -8.90
CA TYR A 329 10.14 0.07 -8.48
C TYR A 329 10.17 0.29 -6.97
N VAL A 330 11.39 0.40 -6.44
CA VAL A 330 11.68 0.98 -5.14
C VAL A 330 12.12 2.42 -5.36
N ALA A 331 11.51 3.37 -4.67
CA ALA A 331 11.93 4.76 -4.69
C ALA A 331 11.63 5.41 -3.34
N GLY A 332 12.41 6.42 -3.00
CA GLY A 332 12.19 7.25 -1.81
C GLY A 332 12.32 8.73 -2.08
N GLY A 333 12.27 9.53 -1.02
CA GLY A 333 12.26 10.98 -1.11
C GLY A 333 10.95 11.51 -1.70
N LYS A 334 11.04 12.46 -2.66
CA LYS A 334 9.88 13.18 -3.22
C LYS A 334 9.13 12.38 -4.29
N VAL A 335 8.80 11.12 -4.01
CA VAL A 335 7.98 10.28 -4.90
C VAL A 335 6.57 10.86 -4.97
N PRO A 336 6.05 11.20 -6.17
CA PRO A 336 4.67 11.67 -6.31
C PRO A 336 3.65 10.64 -5.82
N THR A 337 2.58 11.10 -5.18
CA THR A 337 1.43 10.26 -4.83
C THR A 337 0.72 9.79 -6.08
N PHE A 338 0.20 8.56 -6.07
CA PHE A 338 -0.66 8.07 -7.14
C PHE A 338 -1.91 8.93 -7.25
N ASP A 339 -2.31 9.31 -8.46
CA ASP A 339 -3.52 10.10 -8.67
C ASP A 339 -4.77 9.23 -8.42
N GLU A 340 -5.52 9.57 -7.36
CA GLU A 340 -6.62 8.78 -6.82
C GLU A 340 -7.88 8.78 -7.71
N ARG A 341 -7.91 9.64 -8.76
CA ARG A 341 -8.99 9.64 -9.76
C ARG A 341 -8.94 8.39 -10.65
N PHE A 342 -7.78 7.76 -10.80
CA PHE A 342 -7.64 6.49 -11.53
C PHE A 342 -8.08 5.31 -10.65
N ARG A 343 -9.34 4.93 -10.81
CA ARG A 343 -9.98 3.80 -10.12
C ARG A 343 -10.18 2.64 -11.10
N GLN A 344 -10.30 1.42 -10.56
CA GLN A 344 -10.45 0.20 -11.37
C GLN A 344 -9.38 0.04 -12.46
N TYR A 345 -9.71 -0.53 -13.63
CA TYR A 345 -8.73 -0.95 -14.62
C TYR A 345 -8.22 0.18 -15.51
N GLY A 346 -6.90 0.21 -15.71
CA GLY A 346 -6.23 0.96 -16.78
C GLY A 346 -5.64 2.29 -16.33
N PHE A 347 -4.46 2.60 -16.85
CA PHE A 347 -3.73 3.87 -16.66
C PHE A 347 -3.35 4.23 -15.22
N ASN A 348 -3.61 3.39 -14.22
CA ASN A 348 -3.29 3.67 -12.82
C ASN A 348 -1.78 3.74 -12.56
N ARG A 349 -1.02 2.73 -13.01
CA ARG A 349 0.45 2.69 -12.88
C ARG A 349 1.16 3.41 -14.03
N ILE A 350 0.55 3.44 -15.22
CA ILE A 350 1.06 4.19 -16.37
C ILE A 350 1.14 5.68 -16.02
N SER A 351 0.08 6.24 -15.41
CA SER A 351 0.08 7.65 -14.98
C SER A 351 1.16 7.93 -13.94
N GLN A 352 1.32 7.03 -12.95
CA GLN A 352 2.37 7.14 -11.94
C GLN A 352 3.78 7.12 -12.54
N ALA A 353 4.07 6.16 -13.42
CA ALA A 353 5.37 6.04 -14.06
C ALA A 353 5.67 7.27 -14.91
N CYS A 354 4.65 7.82 -15.59
CA CYS A 354 4.83 9.05 -16.33
C CYS A 354 5.08 10.26 -15.42
N GLU A 355 4.35 10.41 -14.31
CA GLU A 355 4.59 11.52 -13.41
C GLU A 355 5.99 11.46 -12.78
N LEU A 356 6.48 10.27 -12.42
CA LEU A 356 7.88 10.08 -12.00
C LEU A 356 8.87 10.58 -13.05
N HIS A 357 8.67 10.21 -14.31
CA HIS A 357 9.50 10.68 -15.41
C HIS A 357 9.46 12.21 -15.55
N VAL A 358 8.26 12.81 -15.49
CA VAL A 358 8.09 14.27 -15.57
C VAL A 358 8.68 14.98 -14.35
N ALA A 359 8.66 14.35 -13.17
CA ALA A 359 9.30 14.84 -11.95
C ALA A 359 10.84 14.75 -11.98
N GLY A 360 11.43 14.12 -13.00
CA GLY A 360 12.88 14.03 -13.20
C GLY A 360 13.53 12.77 -12.65
N PHE A 361 12.75 11.72 -12.34
CA PHE A 361 13.32 10.47 -11.87
C PHE A 361 14.06 9.72 -12.99
N ASN A 362 15.23 9.18 -12.65
CA ASN A 362 15.93 8.18 -13.46
C ASN A 362 15.43 6.78 -13.13
N PHE A 363 15.47 5.88 -14.11
CA PHE A 363 15.04 4.50 -13.94
C PHE A 363 16.21 3.55 -14.11
N GLU A 364 16.55 2.83 -13.04
CA GLU A 364 17.67 1.88 -13.05
C GLU A 364 17.19 0.48 -12.71
N VAL A 365 17.46 -0.47 -13.58
CA VAL A 365 16.99 -1.86 -13.43
C VAL A 365 17.96 -2.61 -12.52
N LEU A 366 17.43 -3.24 -11.46
CA LEU A 366 18.22 -4.08 -10.55
C LEU A 366 18.73 -5.34 -11.26
N ASN A 367 19.92 -5.82 -10.89
CA ASN A 367 20.57 -6.98 -11.52
C ASN A 367 19.96 -8.34 -11.13
N GLU A 368 19.59 -8.53 -9.87
CA GLU A 368 19.22 -9.85 -9.31
C GLU A 368 17.77 -9.92 -8.80
N GLY A 369 17.25 -8.83 -8.24
CA GLY A 369 15.90 -8.77 -7.70
C GLY A 369 14.81 -8.89 -8.77
N PHE A 370 13.74 -9.63 -8.49
CA PHE A 370 12.58 -9.73 -9.38
C PHE A 370 11.27 -9.99 -8.62
N LEU A 371 10.16 -9.85 -9.33
CA LEU A 371 8.81 -10.22 -8.89
C LEU A 371 8.21 -11.28 -9.83
N VAL A 372 7.38 -12.18 -9.30
CA VAL A 372 6.69 -13.22 -10.09
C VAL A 372 5.21 -13.30 -9.73
N HIS A 373 4.35 -13.25 -10.74
CA HIS A 373 2.94 -13.59 -10.63
C HIS A 373 2.67 -15.06 -10.95
N LYS A 374 1.82 -15.74 -10.14
CA LYS A 374 1.47 -17.15 -10.36
C LYS A 374 0.41 -17.33 -11.44
N GLY A 375 0.82 -17.91 -12.57
CA GLY A 375 -0.01 -18.13 -13.74
C GLY A 375 0.11 -17.00 -14.76
N PHE A 376 -0.07 -17.33 -16.03
CA PHE A 376 -0.08 -16.33 -17.07
C PHE A 376 -1.36 -15.49 -17.02
N LYS A 377 -1.22 -14.17 -17.14
CA LYS A 377 -2.32 -13.24 -17.31
C LYS A 377 -2.81 -13.35 -18.77
N GLU A 378 -4.08 -13.72 -18.93
CA GLU A 378 -4.71 -14.01 -20.23
C GLU A 378 -6.04 -13.26 -20.33
N ALA A 379 -6.48 -12.94 -21.56
CA ALA A 379 -7.62 -12.06 -21.81
C ALA A 379 -8.98 -12.59 -21.30
N LEU A 380 -9.13 -13.90 -21.13
CA LEU A 380 -10.41 -14.55 -20.83
C LEU A 380 -10.91 -14.38 -19.38
N LYS A 381 -10.19 -13.65 -18.52
CA LYS A 381 -10.48 -13.57 -17.07
C LYS A 381 -10.91 -12.19 -16.57
N PHE A 382 -11.36 -11.32 -17.48
CA PHE A 382 -11.73 -9.96 -17.12
C PHE A 382 -13.24 -9.80 -16.92
N HIS A 383 -13.63 -8.96 -15.96
CA HIS A 383 -15.03 -8.62 -15.72
C HIS A 383 -15.59 -7.75 -16.88
N PRO A 384 -16.93 -7.76 -17.11
CA PRO A 384 -17.54 -7.16 -18.31
C PRO A 384 -17.31 -5.64 -18.47
N GLN A 385 -17.13 -4.92 -17.36
CA GLN A 385 -17.01 -3.45 -17.34
C GLN A 385 -15.59 -2.95 -17.62
N LYS A 386 -14.61 -3.86 -17.67
CA LYS A 386 -13.18 -3.51 -17.81
C LYS A 386 -12.89 -2.56 -18.95
N GLU A 387 -13.49 -2.77 -20.13
CA GLU A 387 -13.22 -1.93 -21.29
C GLU A 387 -13.76 -0.51 -21.08
N ALA A 388 -14.95 -0.36 -20.48
CA ALA A 388 -15.52 0.94 -20.16
C ALA A 388 -14.68 1.70 -19.12
N GLU A 389 -14.15 1.00 -18.11
CA GLU A 389 -13.22 1.55 -17.13
C GLU A 389 -11.91 1.99 -17.78
N ASN A 390 -11.34 1.14 -18.64
CA ASN A 390 -10.11 1.44 -19.37
C ASN A 390 -10.27 2.68 -20.25
N GLN A 391 -11.40 2.81 -20.97
CA GLN A 391 -11.67 3.99 -21.81
C GLN A 391 -11.86 5.26 -20.98
N ARG A 392 -12.54 5.17 -19.83
CA ARG A 392 -12.67 6.30 -18.90
C ARG A 392 -11.31 6.77 -18.41
N ASN A 393 -10.48 5.83 -17.95
CA ASN A 393 -9.13 6.12 -17.47
C ASN A 393 -8.20 6.62 -18.59
N LYS A 394 -8.41 6.18 -19.84
CA LYS A 394 -7.69 6.73 -21.00
C LYS A 394 -8.00 8.21 -21.24
N ILE A 395 -9.27 8.60 -21.11
CA ILE A 395 -9.68 10.01 -21.23
C ILE A 395 -9.07 10.82 -20.08
N LEU A 396 -9.19 10.32 -18.85
CA LEU A 396 -8.57 10.95 -17.68
C LEU A 396 -7.06 11.09 -17.83
N TYR A 397 -6.37 10.08 -18.39
CA TYR A 397 -4.92 10.15 -18.64
C TYR A 397 -4.54 11.28 -19.58
N ARG A 398 -5.35 11.56 -20.62
CA ARG A 398 -5.09 12.71 -21.50
C ARG A 398 -5.17 14.04 -20.76
N GLN A 399 -6.14 14.19 -19.85
CA GLN A 399 -6.27 15.36 -19.00
C GLN A 399 -5.09 15.47 -18.03
N PHE A 400 -4.77 14.37 -17.35
CA PHE A 400 -3.64 14.25 -16.43
C PHE A 400 -2.33 14.72 -17.08
N LYS A 401 -2.05 14.32 -18.32
CA LYS A 401 -0.86 14.77 -19.07
C LYS A 401 -0.80 16.29 -19.26
N GLN A 402 -1.93 16.98 -19.39
CA GLN A 402 -1.95 18.45 -19.46
C GLN A 402 -1.72 19.07 -18.07
N GLU A 403 -2.33 18.51 -17.03
CA GLU A 403 -2.13 18.94 -15.65
C GLU A 403 -0.67 18.79 -15.21
N LEU A 404 0.02 17.73 -15.64
CA LEU A 404 1.45 17.55 -15.38
C LEU A 404 2.32 18.67 -15.95
N LYS A 405 1.96 19.26 -17.10
CA LYS A 405 2.69 20.41 -17.66
C LYS A 405 2.56 21.65 -16.76
N ALA A 406 1.40 21.82 -16.14
CA ALA A 406 1.16 22.91 -15.20
C ALA A 406 1.81 22.65 -13.84
N ARG A 407 1.82 21.38 -13.38
CA ARG A 407 2.44 20.96 -12.12
C ARG A 407 3.97 21.01 -12.18
N TYR A 408 4.55 20.67 -13.34
CA TYR A 408 6.00 20.64 -13.58
C TYR A 408 6.40 21.54 -14.76
N PRO A 409 6.22 22.87 -14.66
CA PRO A 409 6.40 23.79 -15.78
C PRO A 409 7.85 23.82 -16.31
N ASN A 410 8.82 23.63 -15.40
CA ASN A 410 10.25 23.67 -15.71
C ASN A 410 10.84 22.30 -16.08
N SER A 411 10.03 21.22 -16.02
CA SER A 411 10.54 19.90 -16.39
C SER A 411 10.83 19.87 -17.90
N PRO A 412 11.97 19.32 -18.34
CA PRO A 412 12.21 19.05 -19.76
C PRO A 412 11.51 17.76 -20.24
N HIS A 413 11.00 16.95 -19.31
CA HIS A 413 10.42 15.63 -19.58
C HIS A 413 8.91 15.70 -19.78
N ARG A 414 8.38 14.84 -20.65
CA ARG A 414 6.95 14.79 -20.99
C ARG A 414 6.49 13.36 -21.17
N CYS A 415 5.23 13.14 -20.78
CA CYS A 415 4.39 12.09 -21.35
C CYS A 415 3.98 12.42 -22.80
#